data_AF-A0A671UK75-F1
#
_entry.id   AF-A0A671UK75-F1
#
_cell.length_a   1.000
_cell.length_b   1.000
_cell.length_c   1.000
_cell.angle_alpha   90.00
_cell.angle_beta   90.00
_cell.angle_gamma   90.00
#
_symmetry.space_group_name_H-M   'P 1'
#
loop_
_entity.id
_entity.type
_entity.pdbx_description
1 polymer ?
#
loop_
_entity_poly.entity_id
_entity_poly.type
_entity_poly.pdbx_seq_one_letter_code
_entity_poly.pdbx_strand_id
1 'polypeptide(L)'
;LFPVFRCSGVEHFILEVIDRLPDLEMVVNVRDYPQVPTWVQPTLPVFSFSKTADYQDIMYPAWTFWEGGPAVWPIYPTGLGRWDLMRDDLKKSAAQWPWKKKESRGFFRGSRTSPERDPLIVLSREAPDLVDAEYTKNQAWKSERDTLGRPPAKEIPLVNHCKYKYLFNFRGVAASFRFKHLFLCGSLVFHVGDEWQEFFYPQLKPWVHYIPVKQDLSDVRELLQFVKENDAIAQEIATRGNEFILNHLRMQDVSCYWERLLTEFSRLLTYKPKLKNNYNQIVHKASKTELWYFNFDRFFFFVFFWICLL
;
A
#
# COMPACT_ATOMS: atom_id res chain seq x y z
N LEU A 1 -5.58 -19.67 3.16
CA LEU A 1 -4.79 -19.03 4.24
C LEU A 1 -4.78 -17.50 4.18
N PHE A 2 -4.57 -16.87 3.00
CA PHE A 2 -4.46 -15.40 2.88
C PHE A 2 -5.66 -14.53 3.34
N PRO A 3 -6.94 -14.93 3.15
CA PRO A 3 -8.06 -14.06 3.50
C PRO A 3 -8.14 -13.75 5.00
N VAL A 4 -7.73 -14.71 5.84
CA VAL A 4 -7.83 -14.61 7.31
C VAL A 4 -6.99 -13.46 7.84
N PHE A 5 -5.73 -13.34 7.41
CA PHE A 5 -4.84 -12.27 7.87
C PHE A 5 -5.25 -10.89 7.37
N ARG A 6 -5.93 -10.81 6.22
CA ARG A 6 -6.42 -9.53 5.68
C ARG A 6 -7.60 -9.00 6.48
N CYS A 7 -8.57 -9.85 6.83
CA CYS A 7 -9.68 -9.42 7.69
C CYS A 7 -9.14 -9.02 9.08
N SER A 8 -8.19 -9.77 9.69
CA SER A 8 -7.54 -9.38 10.95
C SER A 8 -6.89 -7.99 10.91
N GLY A 9 -6.18 -7.66 9.82
CA GLY A 9 -5.51 -6.36 9.69
C GLY A 9 -6.47 -5.18 9.60
N VAL A 10 -7.69 -5.39 9.10
CA VAL A 10 -8.73 -4.37 9.15
C VAL A 10 -9.47 -4.35 10.48
N GLU A 11 -9.78 -5.53 11.03
CA GLU A 11 -10.40 -5.68 12.34
C GLU A 11 -9.61 -4.93 13.41
N HIS A 12 -8.27 -4.98 13.38
CA HIS A 12 -7.39 -4.21 14.25
C HIS A 12 -7.77 -2.72 14.32
N PHE A 13 -7.90 -2.06 13.18
CA PHE A 13 -8.22 -0.62 13.14
C PHE A 13 -9.67 -0.32 13.51
N ILE A 14 -10.62 -1.20 13.12
CA ILE A 14 -12.02 -1.03 13.50
C ILE A 14 -12.13 -1.14 15.02
N LEU A 15 -11.54 -2.18 15.63
CA LEU A 15 -11.54 -2.41 17.07
C LEU A 15 -10.87 -1.29 17.88
N GLU A 16 -9.91 -0.56 17.30
CA GLU A 16 -9.25 0.59 17.94
C GLU A 16 -10.18 1.81 18.09
N VAL A 17 -11.11 2.00 17.15
CA VAL A 17 -11.99 3.18 17.09
C VAL A 17 -13.44 2.87 17.46
N ILE A 18 -13.73 1.60 17.72
CA ILE A 18 -15.07 1.02 17.79
C ILE A 18 -16.00 1.69 18.80
N ASP A 19 -15.47 2.07 19.97
CA ASP A 19 -16.24 2.66 21.08
C ASP A 19 -16.73 4.09 20.75
N ARG A 20 -16.20 4.67 19.67
CA ARG A 20 -16.57 6.02 19.18
C ARG A 20 -17.44 5.95 17.92
N LEU A 21 -17.71 4.76 17.39
CA LEU A 21 -18.53 4.57 16.20
C LEU A 21 -20.01 4.36 16.57
N PRO A 22 -20.95 4.88 15.76
CA PRO A 22 -22.36 4.51 15.86
C PRO A 22 -22.61 3.10 15.27
N ASP A 23 -23.79 2.55 15.55
CA ASP A 23 -24.27 1.31 14.92
C ASP A 23 -24.22 1.43 13.39
N LEU A 24 -23.48 0.54 12.73
CA LEU A 24 -23.42 0.45 11.26
C LEU A 24 -23.20 -1.00 10.81
N GLU A 25 -23.56 -1.30 9.56
CA GLU A 25 -23.11 -2.52 8.87
C GLU A 25 -22.56 -2.17 7.49
N MET A 26 -21.58 -2.93 7.01
CA MET A 26 -20.90 -2.67 5.74
C MET A 26 -20.40 -3.97 5.11
N VAL A 27 -20.06 -3.92 3.81
CA VAL A 27 -19.37 -5.02 3.10
C VAL A 27 -17.97 -4.54 2.74
N VAL A 28 -16.95 -5.24 3.25
CA VAL A 28 -15.55 -4.94 2.93
C VAL A 28 -14.95 -6.08 2.14
N ASN A 29 -14.55 -5.72 0.92
CA ASN A 29 -13.79 -6.54 0.02
C ASN A 29 -12.31 -6.51 0.40
N VAL A 30 -11.80 -7.64 0.87
CA VAL A 30 -10.38 -7.85 1.16
C VAL A 30 -9.60 -8.49 0.00
N ARG A 31 -10.19 -8.58 -1.20
CA ARG A 31 -9.50 -9.01 -2.42
C ARG A 31 -8.75 -7.83 -3.04
N ASP A 32 -7.88 -8.14 -3.98
CA ASP A 32 -7.02 -7.12 -4.59
C ASP A 32 -7.79 -6.16 -5.52
N TYR A 33 -8.87 -6.61 -6.16
CA TYR A 33 -9.57 -5.86 -7.22
C TYR A 33 -10.91 -5.28 -6.71
N PRO A 34 -11.31 -4.07 -7.14
CA PRO A 34 -12.60 -3.46 -6.78
C PRO A 34 -13.79 -4.24 -7.36
N GLN A 35 -14.98 -4.03 -6.81
CA GLN A 35 -16.16 -4.87 -7.06
C GLN A 35 -17.34 -4.13 -7.71
N VAL A 36 -17.38 -2.79 -7.69
CA VAL A 36 -18.55 -2.02 -8.11
C VAL A 36 -18.18 -1.08 -9.27
N PRO A 37 -18.19 -1.57 -10.52
CA PRO A 37 -18.03 -0.71 -11.69
C PRO A 37 -19.07 0.42 -11.76
N THR A 38 -18.74 1.52 -12.43
CA THR A 38 -19.62 2.70 -12.61
C THR A 38 -20.94 2.40 -13.32
N TRP A 39 -21.01 1.34 -14.12
CA TRP A 39 -22.22 0.92 -14.82
C TRP A 39 -23.20 0.09 -13.98
N VAL A 40 -22.81 -0.37 -12.78
CA VAL A 40 -23.70 -1.13 -11.89
C VAL A 40 -24.73 -0.18 -11.26
N GLN A 41 -26.02 -0.52 -11.39
CA GLN A 41 -27.15 0.21 -10.82
C GLN A 41 -28.16 -0.77 -10.16
N PRO A 42 -28.67 -0.48 -8.95
CA PRO A 42 -28.28 0.65 -8.09
C PRO A 42 -26.84 0.50 -7.57
N THR A 43 -26.18 1.62 -7.27
CA THR A 43 -24.84 1.61 -6.67
C THR A 43 -24.84 0.83 -5.35
N LEU A 44 -23.90 -0.13 -5.22
CA LEU A 44 -23.74 -0.94 -4.02
C LEU A 44 -22.56 -0.41 -3.16
N PRO A 45 -22.73 -0.23 -1.84
CA PRO A 45 -21.67 0.31 -0.97
C PRO A 45 -20.67 -0.80 -0.58
N VAL A 46 -19.72 -1.09 -1.47
CA VAL A 46 -18.61 -2.02 -1.19
C VAL A 46 -17.33 -1.23 -0.91
N PHE A 47 -16.64 -1.59 0.16
CA PHE A 47 -15.37 -1.03 0.54
C PHE A 47 -14.23 -1.86 -0.07
N SER A 48 -13.32 -1.24 -0.81
CA SER A 48 -12.15 -1.89 -1.41
C SER A 48 -10.91 -1.01 -1.18
N PHE A 49 -9.75 -1.60 -0.92
CA PHE A 49 -8.57 -0.78 -0.57
C PHE A 49 -8.07 0.11 -1.73
N SER A 50 -8.33 -0.30 -2.97
CA SER A 50 -7.86 0.36 -4.18
C SER A 50 -8.91 0.34 -5.29
N LYS A 51 -8.91 1.38 -6.11
CA LYS A 51 -9.78 1.52 -7.28
C LYS A 51 -9.23 2.49 -8.33
N THR A 52 -9.89 2.54 -9.47
CA THR A 52 -9.76 3.62 -10.47
C THR A 52 -11.01 4.51 -10.46
N ALA A 53 -11.07 5.52 -11.33
CA ALA A 53 -12.26 6.34 -11.53
C ALA A 53 -13.48 5.55 -12.06
N ASP A 54 -13.26 4.38 -12.67
CA ASP A 54 -14.31 3.52 -13.23
C ASP A 54 -15.02 2.66 -12.19
N TYR A 55 -14.70 2.85 -10.91
CA TYR A 55 -15.27 2.08 -9.80
C TYR A 55 -15.85 2.99 -8.70
N GLN A 56 -17.01 2.58 -8.21
CA GLN A 56 -17.77 3.25 -7.16
C GLN A 56 -17.42 2.73 -5.75
N ASP A 57 -16.51 1.76 -5.63
CA ASP A 57 -16.03 1.26 -4.35
C ASP A 57 -15.56 2.39 -3.41
N ILE A 58 -15.76 2.22 -2.11
CA ILE A 58 -15.33 3.17 -1.09
C ILE A 58 -13.92 2.77 -0.63
N MET A 59 -12.93 3.65 -0.84
CA MET A 59 -11.55 3.36 -0.46
C MET A 59 -11.36 3.39 1.05
N TYR A 60 -10.65 2.40 1.57
CA TYR A 60 -10.27 2.30 2.98
C TYR A 60 -8.75 2.03 3.14
N PRO A 61 -8.15 2.34 4.30
CA PRO A 61 -6.75 2.01 4.56
C PRO A 61 -6.51 0.51 4.60
N ALA A 62 -5.72 0.00 3.65
CA ALA A 62 -5.49 -1.43 3.46
C ALA A 62 -5.02 -2.15 4.74
N TRP A 63 -5.40 -3.42 4.87
CA TRP A 63 -5.01 -4.32 5.98
C TRP A 63 -3.51 -4.30 6.29
N THR A 64 -2.66 -4.16 5.26
CA THR A 64 -1.20 -4.19 5.35
C THR A 64 -0.58 -3.07 6.19
N PHE A 65 -1.34 -2.04 6.60
CA PHE A 65 -0.85 -1.11 7.61
C PHE A 65 -0.59 -1.82 8.95
N TRP A 66 -1.33 -2.90 9.25
CA TRP A 66 -1.11 -3.77 10.40
C TRP A 66 -0.55 -5.14 10.00
N GLU A 67 -1.25 -5.92 9.16
CA GLU A 67 -0.84 -7.27 8.76
C GLU A 67 -1.49 -7.75 7.45
N GLY A 68 -1.18 -8.97 7.00
CA GLY A 68 -1.87 -9.60 5.86
C GLY A 68 -1.45 -9.13 4.47
N GLY A 69 -0.38 -8.33 4.36
CA GLY A 69 0.26 -8.01 3.08
C GLY A 69 0.98 -9.23 2.47
N PRO A 70 1.62 -9.06 1.29
CA PRO A 70 2.30 -10.15 0.60
C PRO A 70 3.36 -10.84 1.47
N ALA A 71 3.27 -12.16 1.61
CA ALA A 71 4.26 -12.99 2.30
C ALA A 71 5.39 -13.37 1.32
N VAL A 72 6.36 -12.46 1.20
CA VAL A 72 7.50 -12.60 0.28
C VAL A 72 8.64 -13.29 1.02
N TRP A 73 8.87 -14.58 0.74
CA TRP A 73 9.96 -15.32 1.37
C TRP A 73 11.32 -14.95 0.74
N PRO A 74 12.41 -14.82 1.52
CA PRO A 74 12.49 -14.95 2.98
C PRO A 74 12.27 -13.62 3.74
N ILE A 75 12.02 -12.52 3.04
CA ILE A 75 12.11 -11.16 3.62
C ILE A 75 10.91 -10.76 4.48
N TYR A 76 9.71 -11.28 4.20
CA TYR A 76 8.47 -11.03 4.95
C TYR A 76 7.72 -12.36 5.17
N PRO A 77 8.22 -13.26 6.02
CA PRO A 77 7.69 -14.62 6.17
C PRO A 77 6.24 -14.64 6.69
N THR A 78 5.85 -13.64 7.47
CA THR A 78 4.50 -13.48 8.04
C THR A 78 3.64 -12.46 7.29
N GLY A 79 4.07 -12.03 6.09
CA GLY A 79 3.40 -10.98 5.32
C GLY A 79 3.91 -9.57 5.63
N LEU A 80 3.93 -8.73 4.61
CA LEU A 80 4.20 -7.30 4.78
C LEU A 80 3.14 -6.66 5.69
N GLY A 81 3.57 -5.96 6.74
CA GLY A 81 2.70 -5.40 7.77
C GLY A 81 3.45 -4.40 8.63
N ARG A 82 2.87 -4.07 9.79
CA ARG A 82 3.48 -3.26 10.85
C ARG A 82 4.12 -2.00 10.31
N TRP A 83 3.29 -1.17 9.71
CA TRP A 83 3.72 0.08 9.09
C TRP A 83 4.43 0.99 10.10
N ASP A 84 4.03 0.96 11.37
CA ASP A 84 4.76 1.57 12.48
C ASP A 84 6.24 1.17 12.51
N LEU A 85 6.53 -0.14 12.57
CA LEU A 85 7.90 -0.64 12.67
C LEU A 85 8.67 -0.41 11.35
N MET A 86 8.00 -0.65 10.22
CA MET A 86 8.60 -0.46 8.90
C MET A 86 9.00 1.00 8.65
N ARG A 87 8.25 1.97 9.19
CA ARG A 87 8.62 3.39 9.13
C ARG A 87 9.94 3.66 9.84
N ASP A 88 10.13 3.11 11.03
CA ASP A 88 11.34 3.29 11.82
C ASP A 88 12.55 2.67 11.12
N ASP A 89 12.40 1.47 10.57
CA ASP A 89 13.47 0.78 9.85
C ASP A 89 13.87 1.50 8.56
N LEU A 90 12.90 2.00 7.79
CA LEU A 90 13.16 2.80 6.60
C LEU A 90 13.82 4.13 6.94
N LYS A 91 13.39 4.80 8.01
CA LYS A 91 14.01 6.04 8.50
C LYS A 91 15.47 5.81 8.91
N LYS A 92 15.77 4.71 9.62
CA LYS A 92 17.14 4.31 9.97
C LYS A 92 17.97 4.04 8.71
N SER A 93 17.42 3.34 7.72
CA SER A 93 18.12 3.08 6.46
C SER A 93 18.38 4.37 5.67
N ALA A 94 17.39 5.27 5.56
CA ALA A 94 17.54 6.55 4.89
C ALA A 94 18.67 7.39 5.49
N ALA A 95 18.83 7.38 6.82
CA ALA A 95 19.92 8.07 7.50
C ALA A 95 21.32 7.52 7.15
N GLN A 96 21.45 6.23 6.81
CA GLN A 96 22.70 5.61 6.35
C GLN A 96 23.04 5.96 4.89
N TRP A 97 22.04 6.40 4.13
CA TRP A 97 22.11 6.70 2.71
C TRP A 97 21.64 8.14 2.42
N PRO A 98 22.37 9.17 2.87
CA PRO A 98 22.06 10.56 2.52
C PRO A 98 22.11 10.75 1.01
N TRP A 99 21.34 11.71 0.49
CA TRP A 99 21.13 11.92 -0.96
C TRP A 99 22.41 11.81 -1.81
N LYS A 100 23.48 12.51 -1.42
CA LYS A 100 24.77 12.53 -2.14
C LYS A 100 25.48 11.16 -2.23
N LYS A 101 25.17 10.23 -1.33
CA LYS A 101 25.76 8.88 -1.28
C LYS A 101 24.97 7.84 -2.09
N LYS A 102 23.72 8.16 -2.46
CA LYS A 102 22.83 7.22 -3.15
C LYS A 102 23.29 6.98 -4.61
N GLU A 103 23.14 5.75 -5.09
CA GLU A 103 23.42 5.35 -6.47
C GLU A 103 22.47 6.06 -7.45
N SER A 104 23.02 6.66 -8.52
CA SER A 104 22.26 7.45 -9.50
C SER A 104 21.68 6.60 -10.64
N ARG A 105 21.09 5.45 -10.29
CA ARG A 105 20.42 4.50 -11.18
C ARG A 105 18.95 4.37 -10.81
N GLY A 106 18.09 4.21 -11.81
CA GLY A 106 16.71 3.76 -11.59
C GLY A 106 16.70 2.39 -10.94
N PHE A 107 15.86 2.16 -9.93
CA PHE A 107 15.84 0.86 -9.25
C PHE A 107 14.44 0.30 -9.07
N PHE A 108 14.30 -1.01 -9.33
CA PHE A 108 13.09 -1.78 -9.07
C PHE A 108 13.41 -3.25 -8.79
N ARG A 109 12.77 -3.81 -7.75
CA ARG A 109 12.68 -5.26 -7.53
C ARG A 109 11.27 -5.63 -7.16
N GLY A 110 10.64 -6.48 -7.95
CA GLY A 110 9.29 -6.97 -7.71
C GLY A 110 8.86 -7.99 -8.77
N SER A 111 7.73 -8.66 -8.58
CA SER A 111 7.24 -9.66 -9.53
C SER A 111 6.40 -9.06 -10.67
N ARG A 112 6.16 -9.83 -11.73
CA ARG A 112 5.37 -9.45 -12.90
C ARG A 112 3.85 -9.54 -12.63
N THR A 113 3.35 -8.65 -11.78
CA THR A 113 1.90 -8.57 -11.44
C THR A 113 1.10 -7.67 -12.38
N SER A 114 1.77 -6.91 -13.25
CA SER A 114 1.20 -6.18 -14.38
C SER A 114 2.24 -6.15 -15.51
N PRO A 115 1.83 -6.32 -16.78
CA PRO A 115 2.74 -6.18 -17.92
C PRO A 115 3.25 -4.74 -18.12
N GLU A 116 2.61 -3.73 -17.52
CA GLU A 116 3.10 -2.32 -17.56
C GLU A 116 4.49 -2.14 -16.93
N ARG A 117 4.97 -3.14 -16.17
CA ARG A 117 6.33 -3.17 -15.63
C ARG A 117 7.38 -3.60 -16.65
N ASP A 118 6.97 -4.30 -17.72
CA ASP A 118 7.88 -4.92 -18.69
C ASP A 118 8.83 -3.92 -19.36
N PRO A 119 8.39 -2.72 -19.80
CA PRO A 119 9.30 -1.78 -20.46
C PRO A 119 10.48 -1.36 -19.59
N LEU A 120 10.30 -1.25 -18.26
CA LEU A 120 11.42 -0.92 -17.36
C LEU A 120 12.42 -2.07 -17.23
N ILE A 121 11.93 -3.31 -17.21
CA ILE A 121 12.78 -4.50 -17.16
C ILE A 121 13.56 -4.65 -18.46
N VAL A 122 12.93 -4.40 -19.61
CA VAL A 122 13.59 -4.36 -20.91
C VAL A 122 14.65 -3.26 -20.94
N LEU A 123 14.31 -2.04 -20.50
CA LEU A 123 15.24 -0.92 -20.40
C LEU A 123 16.46 -1.25 -19.52
N SER A 124 16.26 -1.92 -18.39
CA SER A 124 17.36 -2.33 -17.51
C SER A 124 18.29 -3.35 -18.17
N ARG A 125 17.76 -4.24 -19.00
CA ARG A 125 18.56 -5.21 -19.78
C ARG A 125 19.35 -4.52 -20.90
N GLU A 126 18.78 -3.50 -21.52
CA GLU A 126 19.43 -2.73 -22.59
C GLU A 126 20.48 -1.75 -22.06
N ALA A 127 20.18 -1.09 -20.93
CA ALA A 127 20.98 -0.01 -20.36
C ALA A 127 21.11 -0.21 -18.83
N PRO A 128 21.89 -1.22 -18.37
CA PRO A 128 22.03 -1.52 -16.95
C PRO A 128 22.60 -0.34 -16.15
N ASP A 129 23.47 0.48 -16.74
CA ASP A 129 24.01 1.67 -16.08
C ASP A 129 22.98 2.79 -15.87
N LEU A 130 21.83 2.72 -16.55
CA LEU A 130 20.72 3.66 -16.38
C LEU A 130 19.70 3.15 -15.34
N VAL A 131 19.34 1.87 -15.45
CA VAL A 131 18.30 1.23 -14.62
C VAL A 131 18.76 -0.15 -14.16
N ASP A 132 18.53 -0.44 -12.89
CA ASP A 132 18.64 -1.73 -12.23
C ASP A 132 17.23 -2.23 -11.85
N ALA A 133 16.57 -2.92 -12.77
CA ALA A 133 15.20 -3.40 -12.61
C ALA A 133 15.09 -4.87 -13.02
N GLU A 134 14.68 -5.72 -12.07
CA GLU A 134 14.56 -7.16 -12.32
C GLU A 134 13.29 -7.75 -11.70
N TYR A 135 12.77 -8.79 -12.36
CA TYR A 135 11.62 -9.53 -11.87
C TYR A 135 12.00 -10.56 -10.81
N THR A 136 11.33 -10.50 -9.66
CA THR A 136 11.40 -11.52 -8.60
C THR A 136 10.26 -12.54 -8.75
N LYS A 137 10.31 -13.62 -7.97
CA LYS A 137 9.24 -14.62 -7.93
C LYS A 137 8.05 -14.11 -7.09
N ASN A 138 6.84 -14.54 -7.45
CA ASN A 138 5.69 -14.51 -6.56
C ASN A 138 5.11 -15.92 -6.41
N GLN A 139 4.10 -16.08 -5.55
CA GLN A 139 3.51 -17.38 -5.27
C GLN A 139 2.74 -17.99 -6.45
N ALA A 140 2.40 -17.18 -7.46
CA ALA A 140 1.71 -17.61 -8.68
C ALA A 140 2.67 -17.94 -9.84
N TRP A 141 3.99 -17.86 -9.63
CA TRP A 141 5.00 -18.15 -10.64
C TRP A 141 4.93 -19.60 -11.10
N LYS A 142 4.96 -19.80 -12.43
CA LYS A 142 4.89 -21.11 -13.08
C LYS A 142 6.10 -21.38 -13.96
N SER A 143 6.66 -20.35 -14.60
CA SER A 143 7.76 -20.51 -15.55
C SER A 143 8.55 -19.21 -15.73
N GLU A 144 9.67 -19.26 -16.45
CA GLU A 144 10.46 -18.07 -16.79
C GLU A 144 9.71 -17.04 -17.65
N ARG A 145 8.56 -17.42 -18.25
CA ARG A 145 7.66 -16.45 -18.88
C ARG A 145 7.19 -15.38 -17.89
N ASP A 146 7.02 -15.73 -16.62
CA ASP A 146 6.61 -14.82 -15.56
C ASP A 146 7.72 -13.85 -15.12
N THR A 147 8.95 -14.09 -15.58
CA THR A 147 10.14 -13.25 -15.38
C THR A 147 10.75 -12.79 -16.71
N LEU A 148 9.91 -12.80 -17.77
CA LEU A 148 10.24 -12.31 -19.10
C LEU A 148 11.48 -13.03 -19.70
N GLY A 149 11.53 -14.35 -19.58
CA GLY A 149 12.54 -15.23 -20.18
C GLY A 149 13.91 -15.22 -19.49
N ARG A 150 13.97 -14.87 -18.20
CA ARG A 150 15.19 -14.90 -17.38
C ARG A 150 14.93 -15.58 -16.03
N PRO A 151 15.95 -16.12 -15.35
CA PRO A 151 15.81 -16.59 -13.99
C PRO A 151 15.29 -15.48 -13.05
N PRO A 152 14.46 -15.81 -12.04
CA PRO A 152 13.98 -14.81 -11.07
C PRO A 152 15.15 -14.21 -10.29
N ALA A 153 15.15 -12.89 -10.15
CA ALA A 153 16.06 -12.19 -9.26
C ALA A 153 15.73 -12.47 -7.79
N LYS A 154 16.74 -12.34 -6.93
CA LYS A 154 16.55 -12.43 -5.47
C LYS A 154 15.70 -11.27 -4.97
N GLU A 155 14.86 -11.57 -4.00
CA GLU A 155 14.07 -10.58 -3.29
C GLU A 155 14.99 -9.65 -2.49
N ILE A 156 14.73 -8.35 -2.56
CA ILE A 156 15.49 -7.33 -1.83
C ILE A 156 14.53 -6.68 -0.81
N PRO A 157 14.87 -6.65 0.49
CA PRO A 157 14.09 -5.91 1.49
C PRO A 157 13.92 -4.44 1.12
N LEU A 158 12.78 -3.85 1.46
CA LEU A 158 12.51 -2.43 1.16
C LEU A 158 13.55 -1.49 1.77
N VAL A 159 14.07 -1.79 2.96
CA VAL A 159 15.15 -1.01 3.59
C VAL A 159 16.42 -0.95 2.74
N ASN A 160 16.70 -1.98 1.94
CA ASN A 160 17.87 -2.04 1.07
C ASN A 160 17.65 -1.30 -0.26
N HIS A 161 16.44 -0.80 -0.54
CA HIS A 161 16.18 0.07 -1.69
C HIS A 161 16.75 1.48 -1.44
N CYS A 162 16.92 1.88 -0.17
CA CYS A 162 17.26 3.26 0.17
C CYS A 162 18.64 3.71 -0.31
N LYS A 163 19.51 2.80 -0.76
CA LYS A 163 20.79 3.14 -1.37
C LYS A 163 20.68 3.71 -2.79
N TYR A 164 19.52 3.62 -3.45
CA TYR A 164 19.31 4.16 -4.81
C TYR A 164 18.59 5.50 -4.78
N LYS A 165 18.95 6.44 -5.67
CA LYS A 165 18.30 7.76 -5.78
C LYS A 165 16.90 7.66 -6.36
N TYR A 166 16.69 6.82 -7.37
CA TYR A 166 15.48 6.84 -8.17
C TYR A 166 14.73 5.51 -8.01
N LEU A 167 13.59 5.53 -7.30
CA LEU A 167 12.84 4.33 -6.96
C LEU A 167 11.53 4.29 -7.75
N PHE A 168 11.32 3.23 -8.54
CA PHE A 168 10.13 3.10 -9.36
C PHE A 168 8.97 2.43 -8.62
N ASN A 169 7.78 3.00 -8.79
CA ASN A 169 6.50 2.44 -8.37
C ASN A 169 5.60 2.18 -9.57
N PHE A 170 4.91 1.04 -9.55
CA PHE A 170 3.94 0.61 -10.55
C PHE A 170 2.72 0.02 -9.86
N ARG A 171 1.58 0.04 -10.55
CA ARG A 171 0.48 -0.87 -10.22
C ARG A 171 0.90 -2.34 -10.31
N GLY A 172 0.14 -3.21 -9.64
CA GLY A 172 0.12 -4.66 -9.84
C GLY A 172 -1.27 -5.06 -10.34
N VAL A 173 -1.91 -5.99 -9.62
CA VAL A 173 -3.34 -6.29 -9.82
C VAL A 173 -4.19 -5.02 -9.64
N ALA A 174 -3.90 -4.24 -8.59
CA ALA A 174 -4.43 -2.89 -8.34
C ALA A 174 -3.28 -1.95 -7.94
N ALA A 175 -3.50 -0.92 -7.11
CA ALA A 175 -2.41 -0.13 -6.53
C ALA A 175 -1.43 -1.01 -5.73
N SER A 176 -0.17 -0.59 -5.64
CA SER A 176 0.89 -1.37 -4.99
C SER A 176 1.27 -0.79 -3.64
N PHE A 177 1.25 -1.66 -2.61
CA PHE A 177 1.74 -1.31 -1.28
C PHE A 177 3.19 -0.82 -1.24
N ARG A 178 3.99 -1.07 -2.30
CA ARG A 178 5.36 -0.55 -2.44
C ARG A 178 5.41 0.98 -2.28
N PHE A 179 4.44 1.70 -2.84
CA PHE A 179 4.54 3.15 -3.06
C PHE A 179 4.90 3.94 -1.80
N LYS A 180 4.13 3.75 -0.71
CA LYS A 180 4.36 4.46 0.56
C LYS A 180 5.74 4.24 1.18
N HIS A 181 6.35 3.08 0.94
CA HIS A 181 7.64 2.73 1.52
C HIS A 181 8.80 3.45 0.85
N LEU A 182 8.70 3.69 -0.47
CA LEU A 182 9.79 4.26 -1.26
C LEU A 182 10.13 5.69 -0.80
N PHE A 183 9.12 6.48 -0.46
CA PHE A 183 9.29 7.84 0.04
C PHE A 183 10.13 7.88 1.31
N LEU A 184 9.96 6.91 2.21
CA LEU A 184 10.68 6.88 3.50
C LEU A 184 12.18 6.63 3.36
N CYS A 185 12.64 6.17 2.20
CA CYS A 185 14.07 6.09 1.91
C CYS A 185 14.75 7.46 1.71
N GLY A 186 13.99 8.56 1.60
CA GLY A 186 14.53 9.85 1.17
C GLY A 186 15.06 9.82 -0.26
N SER A 187 14.54 8.89 -1.07
CA SER A 187 14.84 8.71 -2.49
C SER A 187 13.73 9.35 -3.32
N LEU A 188 14.05 9.76 -4.54
CA LEU A 188 13.07 10.30 -5.47
C LEU A 188 12.22 9.16 -6.05
N VAL A 189 10.92 9.24 -5.86
CA VAL A 189 9.98 8.24 -6.36
C VAL A 189 9.55 8.59 -7.79
N PHE A 190 9.61 7.60 -8.67
CA PHE A 190 9.06 7.64 -10.03
C PHE A 190 7.77 6.81 -10.02
N HIS A 191 6.62 7.45 -10.17
CA HIS A 191 5.32 6.78 -10.15
C HIS A 191 4.77 6.65 -11.57
N VAL A 192 4.63 5.40 -12.02
CA VAL A 192 4.13 5.07 -13.35
C VAL A 192 2.61 4.96 -13.33
N GLY A 193 1.96 5.70 -14.24
CA GLY A 193 0.50 5.78 -14.36
C GLY A 193 -0.16 6.58 -13.24
N ASP A 194 -1.45 6.83 -13.39
CA ASP A 194 -2.25 7.65 -12.46
C ASP A 194 -3.66 7.08 -12.18
N GLU A 195 -4.04 5.95 -12.79
CA GLU A 195 -5.39 5.38 -12.64
C GLU A 195 -5.63 4.75 -11.26
N TRP A 196 -4.69 3.91 -10.79
CA TRP A 196 -4.89 3.08 -9.60
C TRP A 196 -4.52 3.82 -8.32
N GLN A 197 -5.49 3.94 -7.41
CA GLN A 197 -5.38 4.74 -6.21
C GLN A 197 -5.45 3.89 -4.95
N GLU A 198 -4.78 4.32 -3.88
CA GLU A 198 -5.17 4.04 -2.49
C GLU A 198 -5.68 5.34 -1.85
N PHE A 199 -6.32 5.28 -0.69
CA PHE A 199 -7.00 6.43 -0.07
C PHE A 199 -6.15 7.71 0.08
N PHE A 200 -4.83 7.57 0.24
CA PHE A 200 -3.90 8.69 0.44
C PHE A 200 -3.27 9.23 -0.85
N TYR A 201 -3.37 8.50 -1.97
CA TYR A 201 -2.72 8.87 -3.23
C TYR A 201 -3.18 10.25 -3.74
N PRO A 202 -4.46 10.64 -3.64
CA PRO A 202 -4.90 11.96 -4.11
C PRO A 202 -4.21 13.15 -3.43
N GLN A 203 -3.59 12.97 -2.26
CA GLN A 203 -2.83 14.01 -1.56
C GLN A 203 -1.34 14.03 -1.94
N LEU A 204 -0.81 12.94 -2.51
CA LEU A 204 0.47 12.96 -3.18
C LEU A 204 0.28 13.62 -4.55
N LYS A 205 1.14 14.57 -4.90
CA LYS A 205 0.95 15.42 -6.07
C LYS A 205 2.14 15.24 -7.01
N PRO A 206 1.90 15.02 -8.31
CA PRO A 206 2.98 14.94 -9.28
C PRO A 206 3.81 16.22 -9.27
N TRP A 207 5.12 16.11 -9.45
CA TRP A 207 6.12 17.18 -9.40
C TRP A 207 6.32 17.88 -8.05
N VAL A 208 5.38 17.76 -7.12
CA VAL A 208 5.55 18.22 -5.74
C VAL A 208 6.24 17.14 -4.90
N HIS A 209 5.70 15.91 -4.94
CA HIS A 209 6.09 14.81 -4.07
C HIS A 209 6.83 13.69 -4.81
N TYR A 210 6.61 13.52 -6.12
CA TYR A 210 7.21 12.45 -6.94
C TYR A 210 7.28 12.85 -8.41
N ILE A 211 8.03 12.10 -9.23
CA ILE A 211 8.07 12.25 -10.69
C ILE A 211 6.96 11.38 -11.30
N PRO A 212 5.94 11.95 -11.97
CA PRO A 212 5.00 11.16 -12.75
C PRO A 212 5.67 10.60 -14.00
N VAL A 213 5.39 9.35 -14.33
CA VAL A 213 5.89 8.68 -15.54
C VAL A 213 4.69 8.16 -16.32
N LYS A 214 4.70 8.33 -17.64
CA LYS A 214 3.63 7.78 -18.49
C LYS A 214 3.53 6.26 -18.32
N GLN A 215 2.31 5.74 -18.43
CA GLN A 215 2.01 4.31 -18.24
C GLN A 215 2.77 3.40 -19.21
N ASP A 216 3.08 3.90 -20.41
CA ASP A 216 3.86 3.19 -21.43
C ASP A 216 5.38 3.35 -21.29
N LEU A 217 5.85 4.13 -20.31
CA LEU A 217 7.25 4.48 -20.06
C LEU A 217 7.95 5.23 -21.21
N SER A 218 7.19 5.80 -22.14
CA SER A 218 7.76 6.50 -23.30
C SER A 218 8.67 7.68 -22.95
N ASP A 219 8.47 8.29 -21.77
CA ASP A 219 9.22 9.44 -21.26
C ASP A 219 10.31 9.08 -20.21
N VAL A 220 10.46 7.81 -19.85
CA VAL A 220 11.30 7.42 -18.70
C VAL A 220 12.78 7.81 -18.86
N ARG A 221 13.33 7.72 -20.08
CA ARG A 221 14.73 8.06 -20.36
C ARG A 221 14.97 9.56 -20.22
N GLU A 222 14.04 10.37 -20.73
CA GLU A 222 14.08 11.83 -20.62
C GLU A 222 13.95 12.27 -19.16
N LEU A 223 13.01 11.69 -18.41
CA LEU A 223 12.83 12.00 -16.99
C LEU A 223 14.05 11.62 -16.15
N LEU A 224 14.69 10.47 -16.42
CA LEU A 224 15.92 10.07 -15.74
C LEU A 224 17.10 11.00 -16.08
N GLN A 225 17.18 11.50 -17.32
CA GLN A 225 18.18 12.49 -17.70
C GLN A 225 17.94 13.82 -16.99
N PHE A 226 16.69 14.30 -17.01
CA PHE A 226 16.27 15.53 -16.35
C PHE A 226 16.67 15.56 -14.87
N VAL A 227 16.35 14.52 -14.10
CA VAL A 227 16.67 14.51 -12.66
C VAL A 227 18.17 14.38 -12.38
N LYS A 228 18.95 13.79 -13.30
CA LYS A 228 20.41 13.73 -13.19
C LYS A 228 21.06 15.09 -13.43
N GLU A 229 20.56 15.84 -14.41
CA GLU A 229 21.04 17.18 -14.72
C GLU A 229 20.55 18.23 -13.72
N ASN A 230 19.42 17.97 -13.06
CA ASN A 230 18.77 18.87 -12.10
C ASN A 230 18.73 18.25 -10.69
N ASP A 231 19.87 17.77 -10.19
CA ASP A 231 19.95 16.99 -8.94
C ASP A 231 19.40 17.71 -7.70
N ALA A 232 19.55 19.04 -7.62
CA ALA A 232 19.00 19.84 -6.53
C ALA A 232 17.46 19.81 -6.53
N ILE A 233 16.85 20.00 -7.71
CA ILE A 233 15.39 19.92 -7.88
C ILE A 233 14.90 18.50 -7.54
N ALA A 234 15.62 17.48 -8.01
CA ALA A 234 15.33 16.08 -7.72
C ALA A 234 15.34 15.80 -6.21
N GLN A 235 16.33 16.33 -5.48
CA GLN A 235 16.43 16.21 -4.04
C GLN A 235 15.26 16.89 -3.32
N GLU A 236 14.88 18.09 -3.73
CA GLU A 236 13.77 18.81 -3.12
C GLU A 236 12.43 18.06 -3.26
N ILE A 237 12.15 17.50 -4.44
CA ILE A 237 10.95 16.68 -4.67
C ILE A 237 10.98 15.44 -3.76
N ALA A 238 12.13 14.76 -3.68
CA ALA A 238 12.31 13.59 -2.81
C ALA A 238 12.08 13.94 -1.33
N THR A 239 12.61 15.07 -0.87
CA THR A 239 12.43 15.56 0.50
C THR A 239 10.96 15.85 0.79
N ARG A 240 10.25 16.59 -0.08
CA ARG A 240 8.82 16.88 0.11
C ARG A 240 7.99 15.60 0.17
N GLY A 241 8.25 14.64 -0.72
CA GLY A 241 7.56 13.34 -0.69
C GLY A 241 7.83 12.55 0.59
N ASN A 242 9.08 12.56 1.08
CA ASN A 242 9.46 11.95 2.34
C ASN A 242 8.75 12.59 3.54
N GLU A 243 8.77 13.92 3.63
CA GLU A 243 8.13 14.69 4.68
C GLU A 243 6.61 14.47 4.70
N PHE A 244 5.96 14.44 3.52
CA PHE A 244 4.54 14.19 3.43
C PHE A 244 4.16 12.84 4.06
N ILE A 245 4.86 11.75 3.70
CA ILE A 245 4.59 10.41 4.26
C ILE A 245 4.96 10.34 5.75
N LEU A 246 6.01 11.03 6.18
CA LEU A 246 6.38 11.09 7.59
C LEU A 246 5.30 11.78 8.44
N ASN A 247 4.70 12.85 7.93
CA ASN A 247 3.83 13.72 8.71
C ASN A 247 2.33 13.43 8.53
N HIS A 248 1.91 12.82 7.41
CA HIS A 248 0.50 12.66 7.04
C HIS A 248 0.07 11.22 6.72
N LEU A 249 0.96 10.24 6.92
CA LEU A 249 0.63 8.82 6.79
C LEU A 249 1.20 8.02 7.97
N ARG A 250 0.96 8.49 9.19
CA ARG A 250 1.28 7.82 10.46
C ARG A 250 0.18 6.81 10.82
N MET A 251 0.43 5.91 11.78
CA MET A 251 -0.61 4.98 12.25
C MET A 251 -1.86 5.71 12.76
N GLN A 252 -1.69 6.80 13.51
CA GLN A 252 -2.82 7.63 13.95
C GLN A 252 -3.61 8.26 12.79
N ASP A 253 -2.97 8.56 11.66
CA ASP A 253 -3.68 9.08 10.48
C ASP A 253 -4.51 7.97 9.81
N VAL A 254 -4.01 6.73 9.84
CA VAL A 254 -4.74 5.53 9.37
C VAL A 254 -5.96 5.27 10.24
N SER A 255 -5.82 5.24 11.57
CA SER A 255 -6.93 5.02 12.51
C SER A 255 -7.93 6.18 12.45
N CYS A 256 -7.46 7.43 12.34
CA CYS A 256 -8.32 8.60 12.15
C CYS A 256 -9.14 8.53 10.86
N TYR A 257 -8.53 8.09 9.75
CA TYR A 257 -9.25 7.92 8.49
C TYR A 257 -10.34 6.86 8.61
N TRP A 258 -10.06 5.72 9.26
CA TRP A 258 -11.07 4.70 9.54
C TRP A 258 -12.24 5.24 10.37
N GLU A 259 -11.96 5.92 11.48
CA GLU A 259 -12.98 6.50 12.35
C GLU A 259 -13.88 7.47 11.59
N ARG A 260 -13.29 8.40 10.84
CA ARG A 260 -14.04 9.38 10.05
C ARG A 260 -14.83 8.72 8.93
N LEU A 261 -14.22 7.78 8.21
CA LEU A 261 -14.87 7.07 7.11
C LEU A 261 -16.13 6.34 7.58
N LEU A 262 -16.03 5.58 8.66
CA LEU A 262 -17.13 4.78 9.19
C LEU A 262 -18.22 5.65 9.83
N THR A 263 -17.81 6.71 10.52
CA THR A 263 -18.76 7.70 11.07
C THR A 263 -19.59 8.35 9.96
N GLU A 264 -18.95 8.84 8.90
CA GLU A 264 -19.68 9.46 7.79
C GLU A 264 -20.52 8.44 7.02
N PHE A 265 -20.00 7.23 6.81
CA PHE A 265 -20.75 6.17 6.15
C PHE A 265 -22.03 5.77 6.92
N SER A 266 -21.95 5.69 8.25
CA SER A 266 -23.10 5.32 9.09
C SER A 266 -24.30 6.26 8.92
N ARG A 267 -24.05 7.55 8.64
CA ARG A 267 -25.09 8.58 8.42
C ARG A 267 -25.87 8.36 7.13
N LEU A 268 -25.33 7.57 6.20
CA LEU A 268 -25.98 7.26 4.92
C LEU A 268 -26.95 6.06 5.04
N LEU A 269 -26.90 5.31 6.14
CA LEU A 269 -27.82 4.20 6.37
C LEU A 269 -29.23 4.73 6.65
N THR A 270 -30.20 4.26 5.87
CA THR A 270 -31.62 4.65 6.00
C THR A 270 -32.41 3.74 6.94
N TYR A 271 -31.72 2.83 7.64
CA TYR A 271 -32.30 1.84 8.53
C TYR A 271 -31.37 1.60 9.73
N LYS A 272 -31.92 1.05 10.81
CA LYS A 272 -31.11 0.63 11.97
C LYS A 272 -30.59 -0.80 11.75
N PRO A 273 -29.26 -1.02 11.74
CA PRO A 273 -28.69 -2.36 11.61
C PRO A 273 -29.20 -3.31 12.68
N LYS A 274 -29.37 -4.58 12.33
CA LYS A 274 -29.75 -5.65 13.26
C LYS A 274 -28.72 -6.77 13.20
N LEU A 275 -28.27 -7.22 14.36
CA LEU A 275 -27.38 -8.35 14.47
C LEU A 275 -28.01 -9.61 13.85
N LYS A 276 -27.21 -10.37 13.09
CA LYS A 276 -27.60 -11.67 12.56
C LYS A 276 -27.15 -12.78 13.51
N ASN A 277 -28.03 -13.76 13.78
CA ASN A 277 -27.82 -14.80 14.80
C ASN A 277 -26.64 -15.77 14.48
N ASN A 278 -26.19 -15.82 13.23
CA ASN A 278 -25.11 -16.70 12.78
C ASN A 278 -23.73 -16.02 12.77
N TYR A 279 -23.62 -14.80 13.31
CA TYR A 279 -22.42 -13.99 13.30
C TYR A 279 -21.69 -14.05 14.64
N ASN A 280 -20.37 -14.28 14.58
CA ASN A 280 -19.52 -14.34 15.78
C ASN A 280 -18.99 -12.95 16.14
N GLN A 281 -18.92 -12.62 17.42
CA GLN A 281 -18.29 -11.38 17.84
C GLN A 281 -16.77 -11.44 17.58
N ILE A 282 -16.22 -10.39 16.96
CA ILE A 282 -14.77 -10.15 16.94
C ILE A 282 -14.38 -9.43 18.23
N VAL A 283 -13.34 -9.91 18.89
CA VAL A 283 -12.80 -9.34 20.13
C VAL A 283 -11.32 -9.02 19.94
N HIS A 284 -10.83 -8.05 20.71
CA HIS A 284 -9.39 -7.77 20.83
C HIS A 284 -8.67 -9.06 21.24
N LYS A 285 -7.82 -9.60 20.35
CA LYS A 285 -6.90 -10.67 20.73
C LYS A 285 -5.73 -10.00 21.45
N ALA A 286 -5.67 -10.17 22.78
CA ALA A 286 -4.50 -9.77 23.55
C ALA A 286 -3.26 -10.40 22.91
N SER A 287 -2.39 -9.58 22.31
CA SER A 287 -1.10 -10.04 21.84
C SER A 287 -0.27 -10.38 23.09
N LYS A 288 0.45 -11.51 23.09
CA LYS A 288 1.31 -11.92 24.22
C LYS A 288 2.43 -10.92 24.55
N THR A 289 2.51 -9.78 23.85
CA THR A 289 3.58 -8.79 23.95
C THR A 289 3.08 -7.42 24.41
N GLU A 290 1.78 -7.24 24.65
CA GLU A 290 1.22 -5.96 25.13
C GLU A 290 0.52 -6.14 26.48
N LEU A 291 1.31 -6.16 27.55
CA LEU A 291 0.83 -5.88 28.90
C LEU A 291 0.82 -4.37 29.11
N TRP A 292 -0.24 -3.70 28.67
CA TRP A 292 -0.62 -2.39 29.18
C TRP A 292 -2.00 -2.49 29.83
N TYR A 293 -2.06 -1.95 31.04
CA TYR A 293 -3.21 -1.96 31.95
C TYR A 293 -4.50 -1.49 31.26
N PHE A 294 -5.46 -2.40 31.09
CA PHE A 294 -6.86 -2.04 30.95
C PHE A 294 -7.63 -2.51 32.19
N ASN A 295 -8.16 -1.53 32.93
CA ASN A 295 -9.13 -1.76 34.00
C ASN A 295 -10.40 -2.33 33.37
N PHE A 296 -10.67 -3.60 33.63
CA PHE A 296 -11.95 -4.24 33.33
C PHE A 296 -12.98 -3.74 34.34
N ASP A 297 -13.78 -2.75 33.96
CA ASP A 297 -15.06 -2.47 34.62
C ASP A 297 -15.96 -1.63 33.70
N ARG A 298 -16.59 -2.30 32.73
CA ARG A 298 -17.94 -1.99 32.21
C ARG A 298 -18.33 -3.00 31.13
N PHE A 299 -19.27 -3.87 31.46
CA PHE A 299 -19.92 -4.78 30.52
C PHE A 299 -20.94 -3.99 29.68
N PHE A 300 -20.72 -3.92 28.37
CA PHE A 300 -21.76 -3.56 27.40
C PHE A 300 -21.74 -4.57 26.24
N PHE A 301 -22.92 -5.08 25.88
CA PHE A 301 -23.13 -6.09 24.86
C PHE A 301 -23.35 -5.44 23.48
N PHE A 302 -22.45 -5.64 22.51
CA PHE A 302 -22.70 -5.33 21.09
C PHE A 302 -21.90 -6.28 20.18
N VAL A 303 -22.53 -6.80 19.11
CA VAL A 303 -21.96 -7.85 18.23
C VAL A 303 -21.96 -7.41 16.77
N PHE A 304 -20.84 -7.71 16.10
CA PHE A 304 -20.44 -7.42 14.71
C PHE A 304 -20.86 -8.53 13.73
N PHE A 305 -21.03 -8.23 12.43
CA PHE A 305 -20.21 -8.84 11.35
C PHE A 305 -20.48 -8.32 9.93
N TRP A 306 -19.62 -8.82 9.05
CA TRP A 306 -18.98 -8.26 7.87
C TRP A 306 -18.91 -9.36 6.82
N ILE A 307 -19.28 -9.13 5.56
CA ILE A 307 -19.09 -10.16 4.52
C ILE A 307 -17.70 -9.97 3.88
N CYS A 308 -16.66 -10.56 4.47
CA CYS A 308 -15.44 -10.91 3.72
C CYS A 308 -15.85 -12.06 2.74
N LEU A 309 -16.25 -11.72 1.51
CA LEU A 309 -16.54 -12.71 0.45
C LEU A 309 -15.29 -13.56 0.17
N LEU A 310 -15.31 -14.82 0.67
CA LEU A 310 -14.28 -15.85 0.42
C LEU A 310 -14.13 -16.19 -1.06
#